data_AF-A0A7C4KWN8-F1
#
_entry.id   AF-A0A7C4KWN8-F1
#
_cell.length_a   1.000
_cell.length_b   1.000
_cell.length_c   1.000
_cell.angle_alpha   90.00
_cell.angle_beta   90.00
_cell.angle_gamma   90.00
#
_symmetry.space_group_name_H-M   'P 1'
#
loop_
_entity.id
_entity.type
_entity.pdbx_description
1 polymer ?
#
loop_
_entity_poly.entity_id
_entity_poly.type
_entity_poly.pdbx_seq_one_letter_code
_entity_poly.pdbx_strand_id
1 'polypeptide(L)' 'SIIALVLESHIAIHTWKEFNYATVDIFTCGEKSDPELAFNYIVSKMNPKRITKGFIDRSNF' A
#
# COMPACT_ATOMS: atom_id res chain seq x y z
N SER A 1 -13.88 -1.26 0.57
CA SER A 1 -12.56 -1.88 0.76
C SER A 1 -12.31 -2.86 -0.36
N ILE A 2 -11.05 -3.03 -0.77
CA ILE A 2 -10.62 -4.01 -1.77
C ILE A 2 -9.28 -4.62 -1.33
N ILE A 3 -9.06 -5.89 -1.67
CA ILE A 3 -7.77 -6.57 -1.51
C ILE A 3 -7.38 -7.22 -2.84
N ALA A 4 -6.13 -7.05 -3.23
CA ALA A 4 -5.50 -7.76 -4.34
C ALA A 4 -4.50 -8.75 -3.75
N LEU A 5 -4.67 -10.02 -4.07
CA LEU A 5 -3.72 -11.07 -3.70
C LEU A 5 -2.62 -11.16 -4.75
N VAL A 6 -1.38 -11.21 -4.28
CA VAL A 6 -0.18 -11.42 -5.09
C VAL A 6 0.61 -12.57 -4.48
N LEU A 7 1.69 -13.01 -5.14
CA LEU A 7 2.47 -14.14 -4.66
C LEU A 7 2.96 -13.89 -3.21
N GLU A 8 2.52 -14.76 -2.29
CA GLU A 8 2.89 -14.78 -0.86
C GLU A 8 2.62 -13.48 -0.08
N SER A 9 1.77 -12.58 -0.61
CA SER A 9 1.62 -11.23 -0.07
C SER A 9 0.32 -10.56 -0.56
N HIS A 10 0.13 -9.25 -0.35
CA HIS A 10 -1.12 -8.58 -0.73
C HIS A 10 -1.01 -7.05 -0.80
N ILE A 11 -1.96 -6.43 -1.51
CA ILE A 11 -2.23 -4.99 -1.42
C ILE A 11 -3.68 -4.81 -0.98
N ALA A 12 -3.93 -4.04 0.09
CA ALA A 12 -5.27 -3.75 0.59
C ALA A 12 -5.54 -2.25 0.65
N ILE A 13 -6.74 -1.83 0.25
CA ILE A 13 -7.19 -0.44 0.31
C ILE A 13 -8.55 -0.35 1.01
N HIS A 14 -8.62 0.50 2.04
CA HIS A 14 -9.85 0.86 2.72
C HIS A 14 -10.08 2.36 2.55
N THR A 15 -11.30 2.76 2.21
CA THR A 15 -11.64 4.16 1.94
C THR A 15 -12.85 4.57 2.76
N TRP A 16 -12.79 5.75 3.35
CA TRP A 16 -13.91 6.44 3.98
C TRP A 16 -14.13 7.77 3.25
N LYS A 17 -15.14 7.78 2.38
CA LYS A 17 -15.41 8.91 1.48
C LYS A 17 -15.84 10.15 2.26
N GLU A 18 -16.62 9.95 3.31
CA GLU A 18 -17.10 10.97 4.24
C GLU A 18 -15.97 11.77 4.92
N PHE A 19 -14.76 11.19 5.03
CA PHE A 19 -13.58 11.83 5.60
C PHE A 19 -12.50 12.16 4.57
N ASN A 20 -12.74 11.89 3.27
CA ASN A 20 -11.71 11.92 2.22
C ASN A 20 -10.42 11.20 2.65
N TYR A 21 -10.59 10.03 3.26
CA TYR A 21 -9.50 9.27 3.89
C TYR A 21 -9.40 7.88 3.28
N ALA A 22 -8.17 7.39 3.16
CA ALA A 22 -7.90 6.02 2.78
C ALA A 22 -6.70 5.47 3.57
N THR A 23 -6.76 4.19 3.90
CA THR A 23 -5.60 3.41 4.31
C THR A 23 -5.20 2.48 3.17
N VAL A 24 -3.89 2.30 3.01
CA VAL A 24 -3.30 1.44 1.99
C VAL A 24 -2.25 0.58 2.69
N ASP A 25 -2.38 -0.74 2.58
CA ASP A 25 -1.37 -1.71 2.98
C ASP A 25 -0.75 -2.30 1.71
N ILE A 26 0.58 -2.30 1.64
CA ILE A 26 1.35 -2.83 0.51
C ILE A 26 2.37 -3.78 1.10
N PHE A 27 2.07 -5.07 0.98
CA PHE A 27 2.95 -6.14 1.38
C PHE A 27 3.37 -6.90 0.12
N THR A 28 4.66 -7.05 -0.09
CA THR A 28 5.24 -7.77 -1.23
C THR A 28 6.36 -8.70 -0.76
N CYS A 29 6.54 -9.82 -1.45
CA CYS A 29 7.65 -10.76 -1.26
C CYS A 29 8.52 -10.83 -2.52
N GLY A 30 9.80 -11.19 -2.36
CA GLY A 30 10.76 -11.46 -3.45
C GLY A 30 11.58 -10.25 -3.92
N GLU A 31 12.80 -10.52 -4.38
CA GLU A 31 13.82 -9.51 -4.74
C GLU A 31 13.43 -8.57 -5.89
N LYS A 32 12.51 -9.01 -6.76
CA LYS A 32 12.03 -8.22 -7.90
C LYS A 32 10.83 -7.33 -7.57
N SER A 33 10.29 -7.46 -6.36
CA SER A 33 9.13 -6.68 -5.92
C SER A 33 9.57 -5.36 -5.30
N ASP A 34 8.90 -4.27 -5.67
CA ASP A 34 9.15 -2.94 -5.11
C ASP A 34 7.85 -2.36 -4.51
N PRO A 35 7.68 -2.43 -3.17
CA PRO A 35 6.49 -1.88 -2.52
C PRO A 35 6.42 -0.36 -2.58
N GLU A 36 7.57 0.34 -2.69
CA GLU A 36 7.63 1.80 -2.78
C GLU A 36 7.11 2.28 -4.15
N LEU A 37 7.41 1.54 -5.22
CA LEU A 37 6.86 1.81 -6.55
C LEU A 37 5.33 1.69 -6.56
N ALA A 38 4.78 0.64 -5.96
CA ALA A 38 3.33 0.47 -5.82
C ALA A 38 2.70 1.60 -4.99
N PHE A 39 3.35 2.00 -3.89
CA PHE A 39 2.92 3.11 -3.04
C PHE A 39 2.84 4.42 -3.82
N ASN A 40 3.92 4.78 -4.53
CA ASN A 40 4.01 6.00 -5.31
C ASN A 40 2.95 6.04 -6.42
N TYR A 41 2.70 4.91 -7.07
CA TYR A 41 1.64 4.80 -8.06
C TYR A 41 0.27 5.09 -7.44
N ILE A 42 -0.08 4.45 -6.32
CA ILE A 42 -1.37 4.64 -5.65
C ILE A 42 -1.54 6.10 -5.19
N VAL A 43 -0.51 6.69 -4.58
CA VAL A 43 -0.51 8.09 -4.16
C VAL A 43 -0.74 9.03 -5.35
N SER A 44 -0.07 8.79 -6.49
CA SER A 44 -0.25 9.61 -7.69
C SER A 44 -1.69 9.59 -8.23
N LYS A 45 -2.39 8.45 -8.07
CA LYS A 45 -3.78 8.28 -8.52
C LYS A 45 -4.79 8.85 -7.53
N MET A 46 -4.51 8.76 -6.22
CA MET A 46 -5.39 9.29 -5.19
C MET A 46 -5.19 10.78 -4.92
N ASN A 47 -4.01 11.32 -5.23
CA ASN A 47 -3.61 12.72 -5.02
C ASN A 47 -3.98 13.27 -3.62
N PRO A 48 -3.54 12.60 -2.53
CA PRO A 48 -3.90 13.01 -1.17
C PRO A 48 -3.18 14.31 -0.77
N LYS A 49 -3.85 15.15 0.02
CA LYS A 49 -3.25 16.39 0.55
C LYS A 49 -2.23 16.15 1.66
N ARG A 50 -2.32 15.02 2.36
CA ARG A 50 -1.43 14.63 3.47
C ARG A 50 -1.22 13.13 3.43
N ILE A 51 0.02 12.73 3.71
CA ILE A 51 0.45 11.34 3.70
C ILE A 51 1.18 11.06 5.01
N THR A 52 0.84 9.95 5.65
CA THR A 52 1.62 9.35 6.73
C THR A 52 2.00 7.94 6.26
N LYS A 53 3.29 7.65 6.17
CA LYS A 53 3.82 6.37 5.68
C LYS A 53 4.70 5.72 6.76
N GLY A 54 4.53 4.43 6.96
CA GLY A 54 5.46 3.57 7.69
C GLY A 54 6.02 2.50 6.75
N PHE A 55 7.24 2.02 7.03
CA PHE A 55 7.87 0.92 6.30
C PHE A 55 8.43 -0.08 7.32
N ILE A 56 8.22 -1.37 7.05
CA ILE A 56 8.67 -2.47 7.91
C ILE A 56 9.25 -3.55 7.00
N ASP A 57 10.53 -3.87 7.19
CA ASP A 57 11.14 -5.07 6.61
C ASP A 57 10.76 -6.29 7.45
N ARG A 58 10.16 -7.29 6.81
CA ARG A 58 9.70 -8.54 7.45
C ARG A 58 10.61 -9.74 7.15
N SER A 59 11.79 -9.50 6.58
CA SER A 59 12.74 -10.56 6.21
C SER A 59 13.56 -11.09 7.40
N ASN A 60 13.58 -10.39 8.54
CA ASN A 60 14.42 -10.70 9.70
C ASN A 60 13.67 -11.45 10.82
N PHE A 61 13.17 -12.66 10.52
CA PHE A 61 12.72 -13.62 11.54
C PHE A 61 13.63 -14.84 11.59
#